data_AF-A0A4Q6CJF1-F1
#
_entry.id   AF-A0A4Q6CJF1-F1
#
_cell.length_a   1.000
_cell.length_b   1.000
_cell.length_c   1.000
_cell.angle_alpha   90.00
_cell.angle_beta   90.00
_cell.angle_gamma   90.00
#
_symmetry.space_group_name_H-M   'P 1'
#
loop_
_entity.id
_entity.type
_entity.pdbx_description
1 polymer ?
#
loop_
_entity_poly.entity_id
_entity_poly.type
_entity_poly.pdbx_seq_one_letter_code
_entity_poly.pdbx_strand_id
1 'polypeptide(L)'
;MHSTASNSKRSRDVLSALKNHGPLSAPVLAKIISPTMRLVAIKKSLAILREKGFVRRWSLNGASSGLAFFEIRQEPRSRVVVAQVLGCQPDQLIKPFYRRQDLIHHQWVEYWIYLIQGLYPDAEIVRESQLSRHETAGEILLLGLSDYEVHPDFLVIFPPTAGKEITSVAIEIERTRD
;
A
#
# COMPACT_ATOMS: atom_id res chain seq x y z
N MET A 1 14.79 27.37 -16.67
CA MET A 1 13.42 27.15 -16.15
C MET A 1 12.91 25.74 -16.52
N HIS A 2 13.54 24.66 -16.05
CA HIS A 2 13.21 23.27 -16.45
C HIS A 2 12.66 22.36 -15.31
N SER A 3 12.21 22.93 -14.18
CA SER A 3 11.99 22.16 -12.94
C SER A 3 10.54 21.73 -12.64
N THR A 4 9.52 22.32 -13.29
CA THR A 4 8.11 22.13 -12.88
C THR A 4 7.51 20.81 -13.35
N ALA A 5 7.74 20.40 -14.60
CA ALA A 5 7.17 19.17 -15.17
C ALA A 5 7.73 17.90 -14.49
N SER A 6 9.04 17.85 -14.23
CA SER A 6 9.69 16.71 -13.59
C SER A 6 9.22 16.50 -12.14
N ASN A 7 9.04 17.59 -11.39
CA ASN A 7 8.54 17.51 -10.01
C ASN A 7 7.06 17.14 -9.95
N SER A 8 6.26 17.53 -10.96
CA SER A 8 4.87 17.10 -11.10
C SER A 8 4.77 15.58 -11.29
N LYS A 9 5.58 15.01 -12.20
CA LYS A 9 5.63 13.56 -12.42
C LYS A 9 5.98 12.79 -11.15
N ARG A 10 7.06 13.18 -10.46
CA ARG A 10 7.49 12.52 -9.21
C ARG A 10 6.43 12.57 -8.11
N SER A 11 5.75 13.70 -7.97
CA SER A 11 4.68 13.86 -6.99
C SER A 11 3.49 12.94 -7.32
N ARG A 12 3.14 12.82 -8.61
CA ARG A 12 2.13 11.89 -9.09
C ARG A 12 2.53 10.43 -8.82
N ASP A 13 3.79 10.07 -9.06
CA ASP A 13 4.30 8.71 -8.82
C ASP A 13 4.22 8.35 -7.32
N VAL A 14 4.60 9.27 -6.43
CA VAL A 14 4.46 9.10 -4.97
C VAL A 14 3.00 8.95 -4.56
N LEU A 15 2.10 9.80 -5.07
CA LEU A 15 0.68 9.70 -4.77
C LEU A 15 0.08 8.38 -5.30
N SER A 16 0.51 7.91 -6.48
CA SER A 16 0.07 6.63 -7.03
C SER A 16 0.50 5.46 -6.14
N ALA A 17 1.74 5.47 -5.67
CA ALA A 17 2.23 4.45 -4.73
C ALA A 17 1.44 4.46 -3.41
N LEU A 18 1.20 5.64 -2.81
CA LEU A 18 0.41 5.76 -1.59
C LEU A 18 -1.07 5.39 -1.80
N LYS A 19 -1.63 5.66 -2.99
CA LYS A 19 -2.98 5.21 -3.37
C LYS A 19 -3.04 3.68 -3.39
N ASN A 20 -2.03 3.00 -3.91
CA ASN A 20 -2.09 1.55 -4.05
C ASN A 20 -1.76 0.82 -2.74
N HIS A 21 -0.77 1.32 -2.00
CA HIS A 21 -0.17 0.61 -0.87
C HIS A 21 -0.47 1.24 0.50
N GLY A 22 -1.22 2.34 0.57
CA GLY A 22 -1.50 2.99 1.85
C GLY A 22 -0.26 3.65 2.48
N PRO A 23 -0.18 3.71 3.82
CA PRO A 23 0.89 4.41 4.51
C PRO A 23 2.26 3.76 4.33
N LEU A 24 3.23 4.52 3.81
CA LEU A 24 4.59 4.01 3.58
C LEU A 24 5.65 5.02 4.01
N SER A 25 6.82 4.52 4.40
CA SER A 25 7.99 5.36 4.65
C SER A 25 8.72 5.73 3.36
N ALA A 26 9.50 6.82 3.42
CA ALA A 26 10.32 7.26 2.29
C ALA A 26 11.30 6.17 1.77
N PRO A 27 11.98 5.38 2.63
CA PRO A 27 12.80 4.26 2.17
C PRO A 27 12.06 3.21 1.33
N VAL A 28 10.84 2.83 1.71
CA VAL A 28 10.06 1.83 0.95
C VAL A 28 9.49 2.44 -0.32
N LEU A 29 9.00 3.68 -0.29
CA LEU A 29 8.57 4.40 -1.49
C LEU A 29 9.68 4.46 -2.56
N ALA A 30 10.93 4.68 -2.15
CA ALA A 30 12.08 4.69 -3.05
C ALA A 30 12.31 3.33 -3.74
N LYS A 31 11.89 2.22 -3.13
CA LYS A 31 12.02 0.86 -3.68
C LYS A 31 10.86 0.48 -4.60
N ILE A 32 9.63 0.86 -4.27
CA ILE A 32 8.43 0.38 -4.99
C ILE A 32 8.04 1.25 -6.19
N ILE A 33 8.43 2.52 -6.21
CA ILE A 33 8.12 3.42 -7.34
C ILE A 33 8.99 3.02 -8.53
N SER A 34 8.35 2.80 -9.69
CA SER A 34 9.03 2.50 -10.95
C SER A 34 8.88 3.66 -11.96
N PRO A 35 9.97 4.15 -12.58
CA PRO A 35 11.37 3.77 -12.32
C PRO A 35 11.83 4.19 -10.93
N THR A 36 12.79 3.44 -10.36
CA THR A 36 13.32 3.66 -9.01
C THR A 36 13.73 5.10 -8.78
N MET A 37 13.19 5.71 -7.73
CA MET A 37 13.47 7.10 -7.39
C MET A 37 14.45 7.18 -6.23
N ARG A 38 15.48 8.03 -6.36
CA ARG A 38 16.44 8.28 -5.27
C ARG A 38 15.72 8.78 -4.01
N LEU A 39 16.15 8.30 -2.84
CA LEU A 39 15.55 8.66 -1.55
C LEU A 39 15.44 10.18 -1.32
N VAL A 40 16.44 10.96 -1.73
CA VAL A 40 16.44 12.43 -1.62
C VAL A 40 15.29 13.05 -2.42
N ALA A 41 15.01 12.53 -3.63
CA ALA A 41 13.93 13.02 -4.46
C ALA A 41 12.56 12.62 -3.91
N ILE A 42 12.43 11.44 -3.30
CA ILE A 42 11.21 11.02 -2.57
C ILE A 42 10.96 11.96 -1.39
N LYS A 43 11.97 12.19 -0.53
CA LYS A 43 11.84 13.09 0.62
C LYS A 43 11.42 14.50 0.21
N LYS A 44 12.01 15.03 -0.88
CA LYS A 44 11.63 16.34 -1.44
C LYS A 44 10.18 16.34 -1.95
N SER A 45 9.75 15.30 -2.66
CA SER A 45 8.38 15.19 -3.17
C SER A 45 7.37 15.09 -2.03
N LEU A 46 7.66 14.30 -0.99
CA LEU A 46 6.83 14.18 0.21
C LEU A 46 6.72 15.50 0.99
N ALA A 47 7.80 16.27 1.08
CA ALA A 47 7.77 17.60 1.70
C ALA A 47 6.80 18.54 0.97
N ILE A 48 6.91 18.61 -0.37
CA ILE A 48 6.01 19.41 -1.21
C ILE A 48 4.56 18.95 -1.08
N LEU A 49 4.31 17.64 -1.15
CA LEU A 49 2.96 17.08 -1.02
C LEU A 49 2.35 17.37 0.37
N ARG A 50 3.19 17.38 1.41
CA ARG A 50 2.76 17.69 2.78
C ARG A 50 2.41 19.17 2.93
N GLU A 51 3.25 20.06 2.41
CA GLU A 51 3.01 21.51 2.40
C GLU A 51 1.71 21.86 1.66
N LYS A 52 1.40 21.13 0.58
CA LYS A 52 0.14 21.25 -0.15
C LYS A 52 -1.08 20.65 0.57
N GLY A 53 -0.89 19.96 1.70
CA GLY A 53 -1.97 19.29 2.41
C GLY A 53 -2.54 18.07 1.68
N PHE A 54 -1.75 17.41 0.83
CA PHE A 54 -2.18 16.19 0.11
C PHE A 54 -1.83 14.92 0.87
N VAL A 55 -0.73 14.95 1.62
CA VAL A 55 -0.30 13.82 2.45
C VAL A 55 -0.19 14.24 3.92
N ARG A 56 -0.45 13.28 4.79
CA ARG A 56 -0.19 13.37 6.23
C ARG A 56 1.10 12.62 6.55
N ARG A 57 1.84 13.10 7.54
CA ARG A 57 3.00 12.41 8.13
C ARG A 57 2.60 11.81 9.47
N TRP A 58 2.94 10.55 9.68
CA TRP A 58 2.94 9.88 10.97
C TRP A 58 4.36 9.81 11.49
N SER A 59 4.58 10.28 12.72
CA SER A 59 5.82 10.05 13.45
C SER A 59 5.56 8.96 14.49
N LEU A 60 6.44 7.96 14.54
CA LEU A 60 6.47 7.00 15.64
C LEU A 60 7.33 7.61 16.76
N ASN A 61 6.70 7.97 17.88
CA ASN A 61 7.44 8.38 19.08
C ASN A 61 8.09 7.12 19.68
N GLY A 62 9.36 7.17 20.05
CA GLY A 62 10.07 6.06 20.69
C GLY A 62 10.84 5.14 19.73
N ALA A 63 10.57 5.18 18.42
CA ALA A 63 11.47 4.53 17.46
C ALA A 63 12.79 5.31 17.43
N SER A 64 13.87 4.67 17.88
CA SER A 64 15.25 5.18 17.83
C SER A 64 15.69 5.60 16.41
N SER A 65 14.92 5.23 15.38
CA SER A 65 15.18 5.50 13.96
C SER A 65 14.57 6.80 13.40
N GLY A 66 13.71 7.52 14.14
CA GLY A 66 13.04 8.73 13.60
C GLY A 66 12.20 8.45 12.33
N LEU A 67 11.78 7.20 12.13
CA LEU A 67 11.05 6.75 10.96
C LEU A 67 9.68 7.44 10.88
N ALA A 68 9.33 7.87 9.67
CA ALA A 68 8.06 8.51 9.39
C ALA A 68 7.35 7.84 8.22
N PHE A 69 6.04 7.70 8.37
CA PHE A 69 5.15 7.15 7.36
C PHE A 69 4.31 8.27 6.76
N PHE A 70 3.95 8.12 5.50
CA PHE A 70 3.19 9.10 4.75
C PHE A 70 1.96 8.43 4.16
N GLU A 71 0.82 9.08 4.23
CA GLU A 71 -0.44 8.60 3.67
C GLU A 71 -1.14 9.75 2.93
N ILE A 72 -1.98 9.43 1.94
CA ILE A 72 -2.91 10.41 1.37
C ILE A 72 -3.90 10.82 2.45
N ARG A 73 -4.09 12.12 2.61
CA ARG A 73 -5.06 12.69 3.53
C ARG A 73 -6.49 12.25 3.22
N GLN A 74 -7.21 11.83 4.26
CA GLN A 74 -8.55 11.26 4.16
C GLN A 74 -9.66 12.32 4.32
N GLU A 75 -9.33 13.60 4.43
CA GLU A 75 -10.31 14.67 4.36
C GLU A 75 -10.94 14.75 2.95
N PRO A 76 -12.27 14.88 2.80
CA PRO A 76 -12.93 14.85 1.48
C PRO A 76 -12.33 15.83 0.46
N ARG A 77 -12.00 17.05 0.90
CA ARG A 77 -11.36 18.07 0.04
C ARG A 77 -10.01 17.61 -0.50
N SER A 78 -9.16 17.03 0.34
CA SER A 78 -7.84 16.53 -0.07
C SER A 78 -7.98 15.37 -1.07
N ARG A 79 -8.92 14.45 -0.86
CA ARG A 79 -9.18 13.35 -1.80
C ARG A 79 -9.62 13.85 -3.17
N VAL A 80 -10.51 14.85 -3.25
CA VAL A 80 -10.94 15.42 -4.54
C VAL A 80 -9.75 15.96 -5.34
N VAL A 81 -8.87 16.72 -4.70
CA VAL A 81 -7.70 17.31 -5.37
C VAL A 81 -6.70 16.24 -5.80
N VAL A 82 -6.41 15.27 -4.93
CA VAL A 82 -5.50 14.17 -5.27
C VAL A 82 -6.06 13.28 -6.38
N ALA A 83 -7.38 13.06 -6.39
CA ALA A 83 -8.07 12.30 -7.42
C ALA A 83 -7.94 12.96 -8.80
N GLN A 84 -8.04 14.29 -8.88
CA GLN A 84 -7.76 15.05 -10.10
C GLN A 84 -6.30 14.88 -10.55
N VAL A 85 -5.34 14.95 -9.61
CA VAL A 85 -3.91 14.75 -9.92
C VAL A 85 -3.63 13.35 -10.43
N LEU A 86 -4.36 12.33 -9.96
CA LEU A 86 -4.19 10.93 -10.35
C LEU A 86 -5.06 10.51 -11.55
N GLY A 87 -6.10 11.27 -11.89
CA GLY A 87 -7.09 10.89 -12.90
C GLY A 87 -7.98 9.71 -12.45
N CYS A 88 -8.40 9.71 -11.19
CA CYS A 88 -9.28 8.68 -10.63
C CYS A 88 -10.46 9.31 -9.88
N GLN A 89 -11.38 8.50 -9.36
CA GLN A 89 -12.50 8.99 -8.53
C GLN A 89 -12.07 9.18 -7.07
N PRO A 90 -12.62 10.16 -6.33
CA PRO A 90 -12.26 10.39 -4.92
C PRO A 90 -12.51 9.19 -4.01
N ASP A 91 -13.54 8.39 -4.29
CA ASP A 91 -13.90 7.21 -3.48
C ASP A 91 -12.85 6.08 -3.62
N GLN A 92 -12.11 6.06 -4.74
CA GLN A 92 -10.99 5.13 -4.94
C GLN A 92 -9.75 5.49 -4.07
N LEU A 93 -9.79 6.60 -3.35
CA LEU A 93 -8.73 7.02 -2.41
C LEU A 93 -9.11 6.79 -0.94
N ILE A 94 -10.31 6.28 -0.68
CA ILE A 94 -10.73 5.89 0.66
C ILE A 94 -9.88 4.70 1.09
N LYS A 95 -9.29 4.81 2.27
CA LYS A 95 -8.44 3.77 2.87
C LYS A 95 -9.00 3.29 4.20
N PRO A 96 -8.69 2.05 4.61
CA PRO A 96 -9.03 1.58 5.94
C PRO A 96 -8.33 2.42 7.02
N PHE A 97 -8.82 2.34 8.24
CA PHE A 97 -8.22 3.05 9.37
C PHE A 97 -6.93 2.35 9.81
N TYR A 98 -5.80 3.03 9.70
CA TYR A 98 -4.51 2.52 10.18
C TYR A 98 -4.21 3.02 11.59
N ARG A 99 -3.88 2.10 12.50
CA ARG A 99 -3.35 2.46 13.83
C ARG A 99 -1.86 2.69 13.72
N ARG A 100 -1.36 3.63 14.53
CA ARG A 100 0.06 4.01 14.55
C ARG A 100 0.98 2.80 14.79
N GLN A 101 0.61 1.90 15.70
CA GLN A 101 1.39 0.72 16.05
C GLN A 101 1.52 -0.31 14.92
N ASP A 102 0.59 -0.32 13.97
CA ASP A 102 0.56 -1.29 12.88
C ASP A 102 1.29 -0.78 11.62
N LEU A 103 1.81 0.45 11.61
CA LEU A 103 2.42 1.07 10.42
C LEU A 103 3.66 0.34 9.91
N ILE A 104 4.51 -0.17 10.82
CA ILE A 104 5.72 -0.92 10.45
C ILE A 104 5.31 -2.23 9.77
N HIS A 105 4.40 -2.96 10.41
CA HIS A 105 3.86 -4.22 9.91
C HIS A 105 3.20 -4.04 8.54
N HIS A 106 2.26 -3.09 8.43
CA HIS A 106 1.56 -2.75 7.19
C HIS A 106 2.52 -2.45 6.04
N GLN A 107 3.56 -1.66 6.29
CA GLN A 107 4.54 -1.35 5.25
C GLN A 107 5.25 -2.60 4.72
N TRP A 108 5.61 -3.54 5.61
CA TRP A 108 6.29 -4.76 5.19
C TRP A 108 5.35 -5.70 4.45
N VAL A 109 4.09 -5.80 4.87
CA VAL A 109 3.03 -6.48 4.13
C VAL A 109 2.94 -5.95 2.70
N GLU A 110 2.80 -4.63 2.53
CA GLU A 110 2.68 -4.02 1.20
C GLU A 110 3.96 -4.11 0.37
N TYR A 111 5.13 -4.12 1.01
CA TYR A 111 6.40 -4.35 0.31
C TYR A 111 6.50 -5.78 -0.23
N TRP A 112 6.08 -6.78 0.56
CA TRP A 112 6.01 -8.17 0.10
C TRP A 112 4.99 -8.35 -1.03
N ILE A 113 3.80 -7.75 -0.90
CA ILE A 113 2.80 -7.72 -1.98
C ILE A 113 3.42 -7.17 -3.27
N TYR A 114 4.11 -6.03 -3.18
CA TYR A 114 4.79 -5.42 -4.33
C TYR A 114 5.81 -6.38 -4.98
N LEU A 115 6.65 -7.05 -4.18
CA LEU A 115 7.64 -8.00 -4.68
C LEU A 115 6.98 -9.20 -5.37
N ILE A 116 5.94 -9.77 -4.76
CA ILE A 116 5.21 -10.92 -5.29
C ILE A 116 4.52 -10.56 -6.61
N GLN A 117 3.85 -9.41 -6.68
CA GLN A 117 3.22 -8.94 -7.92
C GLN A 117 4.24 -8.68 -9.04
N GLY A 118 5.47 -8.28 -8.69
CA GLY A 118 6.56 -8.15 -9.67
C GLY A 118 7.03 -9.50 -10.23
N LEU A 119 7.02 -10.55 -9.41
CA LEU A 119 7.42 -11.91 -9.79
C LEU A 119 6.29 -12.68 -10.51
N TYR A 120 5.04 -12.42 -10.11
CA TYR A 120 3.84 -13.09 -10.61
C TYR A 120 2.77 -12.05 -10.97
N PRO A 121 2.89 -11.36 -12.13
CA PRO A 121 1.99 -10.27 -12.50
C PRO A 121 0.53 -10.68 -12.67
N ASP A 122 0.29 -11.94 -13.02
CA ASP A 122 -1.05 -12.49 -13.26
C ASP A 122 -1.69 -13.05 -11.98
N ALA A 123 -0.96 -13.07 -10.86
CA ALA A 123 -1.51 -13.50 -9.58
C ALA A 123 -2.41 -12.40 -8.99
N GLU A 124 -3.57 -12.82 -8.50
CA GLU A 124 -4.46 -11.95 -7.74
C GLU A 124 -3.98 -11.86 -6.28
N ILE A 125 -3.98 -10.64 -5.74
CA ILE A 125 -3.63 -10.39 -4.33
C ILE A 125 -4.86 -9.85 -3.61
N VAL A 126 -5.33 -10.60 -2.61
CA VAL A 126 -6.42 -10.20 -1.74
C VAL A 126 -5.85 -9.85 -0.38
N ARG A 127 -5.91 -8.56 0.00
CA ARG A 127 -5.42 -8.09 1.31
C ARG A 127 -6.37 -8.50 2.44
N GLU A 128 -5.87 -8.57 3.67
CA GLU A 128 -6.66 -8.81 4.90
C GLU A 128 -8.01 -8.05 4.89
N SER A 129 -7.98 -6.74 4.67
CA SER A 129 -9.18 -5.88 4.67
C SER A 129 -10.23 -6.21 3.59
N GLN A 130 -9.87 -7.04 2.62
CA GLN A 130 -10.68 -7.44 1.48
C GLN A 130 -11.18 -8.89 1.60
N LEU A 131 -10.53 -9.73 2.42
CA LEU A 131 -10.78 -11.17 2.50
C LEU A 131 -12.27 -11.50 2.74
N SER A 132 -12.89 -10.84 3.74
CA SER A 132 -14.30 -11.06 4.10
C SER A 132 -15.32 -10.70 3.01
N ARG A 133 -14.91 -9.95 1.99
CA ARG A 133 -15.77 -9.50 0.89
C ARG A 133 -15.40 -10.15 -0.45
N HIS A 134 -14.37 -10.99 -0.46
CA HIS A 134 -13.86 -11.62 -1.66
C HIS A 134 -14.31 -13.08 -1.69
N GLU A 135 -15.28 -13.39 -2.56
CA GLU A 135 -15.96 -14.69 -2.63
C GLU A 135 -14.96 -15.86 -2.67
N THR A 136 -14.07 -15.87 -3.66
CA THR A 136 -13.04 -16.93 -3.80
C THR A 136 -12.10 -17.02 -2.60
N ALA A 137 -11.80 -15.90 -1.93
CA ALA A 137 -10.91 -15.93 -0.76
C ALA A 137 -11.63 -16.51 0.46
N GLY A 138 -12.92 -16.20 0.61
CA GLY A 138 -13.78 -16.77 1.65
C GLY A 138 -13.91 -18.28 1.52
N GLU A 139 -14.07 -18.79 0.31
CA GLU A 139 -14.08 -20.23 0.03
C GLU A 139 -12.72 -20.89 0.36
N ILE A 140 -11.62 -20.30 -0.09
CA ILE A 140 -10.26 -20.82 0.15
C ILE A 140 -9.93 -20.87 1.65
N LEU A 141 -10.28 -19.82 2.38
CA LEU A 141 -9.95 -19.68 3.81
C LEU A 141 -11.02 -20.25 4.75
N LEU A 142 -12.13 -20.79 4.20
CA LEU A 142 -13.26 -21.32 4.95
C LEU A 142 -13.81 -20.31 5.98
N LEU A 143 -13.83 -19.02 5.63
CA LEU A 143 -14.30 -17.96 6.52
C LEU A 143 -15.76 -18.18 6.91
N GLY A 144 -16.09 -18.12 8.21
CA GLY A 144 -17.44 -18.34 8.72
C GLY A 144 -17.92 -19.80 8.77
N LEU A 145 -17.07 -20.78 8.45
CA LEU A 145 -17.45 -22.21 8.42
C LEU A 145 -16.72 -23.09 9.47
N SER A 146 -15.74 -22.55 10.21
CA SER A 146 -15.00 -23.32 11.23
C SER A 146 -14.52 -22.47 12.40
N ASP A 147 -14.22 -23.11 13.55
CA ASP A 147 -13.61 -22.48 14.73
C ASP A 147 -12.15 -22.04 14.51
N TYR A 148 -11.56 -22.37 13.35
CA TYR A 148 -10.18 -22.06 13.00
C TYR A 148 -10.14 -21.13 11.78
N GLU A 149 -10.66 -19.92 11.95
CA GLU A 149 -10.52 -18.89 10.91
C GLU A 149 -9.05 -18.47 10.77
N VAL A 150 -8.45 -18.77 9.62
CA VAL A 150 -7.13 -18.25 9.27
C VAL A 150 -7.31 -16.85 8.69
N HIS A 151 -6.71 -15.86 9.34
CA HIS A 151 -6.74 -14.45 8.93
C HIS A 151 -5.35 -14.01 8.50
N PRO A 152 -4.89 -14.38 7.28
CA PRO A 152 -3.57 -13.97 6.81
C PRO A 152 -3.55 -12.47 6.50
N ASP A 153 -2.38 -11.84 6.61
CA ASP A 153 -2.15 -10.47 6.12
C ASP A 153 -2.58 -10.27 4.66
N PHE A 154 -2.33 -11.28 3.80
CA PHE A 154 -2.85 -11.33 2.44
C PHE A 154 -2.85 -12.74 1.87
N LEU A 155 -3.70 -12.94 0.86
CA LEU A 155 -3.81 -14.17 0.08
C LEU A 155 -3.30 -13.91 -1.34
N VAL A 156 -2.50 -14.84 -1.86
CA VAL A 156 -2.07 -14.87 -3.27
C VAL A 156 -2.86 -15.98 -3.97
N ILE A 157 -3.58 -15.64 -5.03
CA ILE A 157 -4.35 -16.60 -5.84
C ILE A 157 -3.71 -16.64 -7.23
N PHE A 158 -3.21 -17.81 -7.63
CA PHE A 158 -2.61 -17.99 -8.95
C PHE A 158 -3.67 -18.39 -9.97
N PRO A 159 -3.59 -17.87 -11.21
CA PRO A 159 -4.51 -18.26 -12.26
C PRO A 159 -4.38 -19.77 -12.53
N PRO A 160 -5.50 -20.47 -12.80
CA PRO A 160 -5.46 -21.89 -13.12
C PRO A 160 -4.63 -22.11 -14.39
N THR A 161 -3.66 -23.02 -14.32
CA THR A 161 -2.95 -23.50 -15.51
C THR A 161 -3.75 -24.65 -16.11
N ALA A 162 -3.77 -24.79 -17.45
CA ALA A 162 -4.60 -25.78 -18.15
C ALA A 162 -4.58 -27.17 -17.48
N GLY A 163 -5.72 -27.57 -16.89
CA GLY A 163 -5.91 -28.85 -16.22
C GLY A 163 -5.47 -28.95 -14.75
N LYS A 164 -5.06 -27.84 -14.11
CA LYS A 164 -4.68 -27.80 -12.69
C LYS A 164 -5.69 -27.04 -11.85
N GLU A 165 -5.84 -27.48 -10.61
CA GLU A 165 -6.61 -26.79 -9.56
C GLU A 165 -6.03 -25.40 -9.29
N ILE A 166 -6.86 -24.52 -8.70
CA ILE A 166 -6.43 -23.20 -8.25
C ILE A 166 -5.41 -23.38 -7.13
N THR A 167 -4.20 -22.88 -7.34
CA THR A 167 -3.19 -22.79 -6.28
C THR A 167 -3.33 -21.44 -5.58
N SER A 168 -3.38 -21.46 -4.26
CA SER A 168 -3.35 -20.24 -3.45
C SER A 168 -2.35 -20.38 -2.29
N VAL A 169 -1.83 -19.24 -1.84
CA VAL A 169 -0.88 -19.16 -0.73
C VAL A 169 -1.32 -18.06 0.21
N ALA A 170 -1.70 -18.43 1.43
CA ALA A 170 -1.97 -17.51 2.52
C ALA A 170 -0.63 -17.09 3.17
N ILE A 171 -0.41 -15.80 3.33
CA ILE A 171 0.84 -15.25 3.87
C ILE A 171 0.55 -14.44 5.11
N GLU A 172 1.25 -14.79 6.19
CA GLU A 172 1.31 -14.04 7.43
C GLU A 172 2.74 -13.55 7.64
N ILE A 173 2.91 -12.26 7.91
CA ILE A 173 4.20 -11.67 8.23
C ILE A 173 4.27 -11.49 9.74
N GLU A 174 5.34 -11.96 10.36
CA GLU A 174 5.50 -11.80 11.80
C GLU A 174 5.68 -10.32 12.15
N ARG A 175 4.83 -9.83 13.08
CA ARG A 175 4.92 -8.46 13.58
C ARG A 175 6.25 -8.27 14.31
N THR A 176 7.04 -7.31 13.85
CA THR A 176 8.26 -6.91 14.55
C THR A 176 7.87 -6.28 15.90
N ARG A 177 8.22 -6.93 17.01
CA ARG A 177 8.06 -6.40 18.36
C ARG A 177 9.26 -5.52 18.68
N ASP A 178 9.16 -4.22 18.38
CA ASP A 178 10.12 -3.20 18.83
C ASP A 178 9.56 -2.44 20.03
#